data_AF-A0A078LCR5-F1
#
_entry.id   AF-A0A078LCR5-F1
#
_cell.length_a   1.000
_cell.length_b   1.000
_cell.length_c   1.000
_cell.angle_alpha   90.00
_cell.angle_beta   90.00
_cell.angle_gamma   90.00
#
_symmetry.space_group_name_H-M   'P 1'
#
loop_
_entity.id
_entity.type
_entity.pdbx_description
1 polymer ?
#
loop_
_entity_poly.entity_id
_entity_poly.type
_entity_poly.pdbx_seq_one_letter_code
_entity_poly.pdbx_strand_id
1 'polypeptide(L)'
;MSTIIMDLCSYTRLGLTGYLVSRGVKKREINDIETVDELAIACDSQQPSVVFINEDCFIHDPSNSQQIKQIINQHPNTLFIVFMAIANVHFDEYLLVRKNLLISSKSIKPDSLDDILGDILKKETDIVGVVNLPTLSLSRTESSMLRMWMDREQYRFQIK
;
A
#
# COMPACT_ATOMS: atom_id res chain seq x y z
N MET A 1 -0.03 -17.20 -5.52
CA MET A 1 0.38 -15.90 -4.94
C MET A 1 -0.02 -15.77 -3.46
N SER A 2 0.93 -15.61 -2.53
CA SER A 2 0.55 -15.27 -1.13
C SER A 2 0.20 -13.78 -1.01
N THR A 3 -0.90 -13.47 -0.32
CA THR A 3 -1.37 -12.12 -0.02
C THR A 3 -1.60 -11.99 1.48
N ILE A 4 -1.19 -10.86 2.06
CA ILE A 4 -1.41 -10.57 3.48
C ILE A 4 -2.40 -9.40 3.61
N ILE A 5 -3.30 -9.50 4.58
CA ILE A 5 -4.20 -8.42 4.98
C ILE A 5 -3.95 -8.12 6.46
N MET A 6 -3.50 -6.89 6.73
CA MET A 6 -3.30 -6.36 8.07
C MET A 6 -4.35 -5.27 8.33
N ASP A 7 -5.44 -5.64 8.99
CA ASP A 7 -6.52 -4.72 9.34
C ASP A 7 -7.24 -5.22 10.59
N LEU A 8 -7.53 -4.34 11.55
CA LEU A 8 -8.33 -4.66 12.74
C LEU A 8 -9.83 -4.82 12.41
N CYS A 9 -10.30 -4.25 11.29
CA CYS A 9 -11.69 -4.29 10.87
C CYS A 9 -12.05 -5.60 10.16
N SER A 10 -12.85 -6.44 10.82
CA SER A 10 -13.31 -7.72 10.25
C SER A 10 -14.09 -7.58 8.95
N TYR A 11 -14.86 -6.49 8.79
CA TYR A 11 -15.62 -6.24 7.56
C TYR A 11 -14.71 -5.91 6.38
N THR A 12 -13.65 -5.12 6.60
CA THR A 12 -12.67 -4.81 5.56
C THR A 12 -11.91 -6.08 5.16
N ARG A 13 -11.45 -6.88 6.13
CA ARG A 13 -10.80 -8.17 5.84
C ARG A 13 -11.69 -9.10 5.03
N LEU A 14 -12.97 -9.21 5.39
CA LEU A 14 -13.94 -10.01 4.64
C LEU A 14 -14.16 -9.48 3.22
N GLY A 15 -14.28 -8.15 3.06
CA GLY A 15 -14.45 -7.50 1.76
C GLY A 15 -13.25 -7.71 0.84
N LEU A 16 -12.04 -7.48 1.33
CA LEU A 16 -10.78 -7.70 0.61
C LEU A 16 -10.60 -9.19 0.26
N THR A 17 -10.86 -10.09 1.20
CA THR A 17 -10.83 -11.54 0.95
C THR A 17 -11.81 -11.93 -0.15
N GLY A 18 -13.05 -11.42 -0.09
CA GLY A 18 -14.08 -11.68 -1.10
C GLY A 18 -13.67 -11.17 -2.48
N TYR A 19 -13.12 -9.95 -2.53
CA TYR A 19 -12.56 -9.37 -3.75
C TYR A 19 -11.44 -10.24 -4.34
N LEU A 20 -10.41 -10.59 -3.55
CA LEU A 20 -9.28 -11.40 -4.00
C LEU A 20 -9.73 -12.79 -4.49
N VAL A 21 -10.64 -13.45 -3.78
CA VAL A 21 -11.21 -14.74 -4.18
C VAL A 21 -11.97 -14.62 -5.50
N SER A 22 -12.74 -13.54 -5.69
CA SER A 22 -13.47 -13.28 -6.95
C SER A 22 -12.54 -13.07 -8.15
N ARG A 23 -11.27 -12.70 -7.90
CA ARG A 23 -10.20 -12.55 -8.90
C ARG A 23 -9.29 -13.77 -9.01
N GLY A 24 -9.65 -14.90 -8.37
CA GLY A 24 -8.98 -16.19 -8.53
C GLY A 24 -7.89 -16.50 -7.50
N VAL A 25 -7.64 -15.61 -6.52
CA VAL A 25 -6.72 -15.90 -5.42
C VAL A 25 -7.34 -16.97 -4.53
N LYS A 26 -6.59 -18.04 -4.25
CA LYS A 26 -7.08 -19.14 -3.40
C LYS A 26 -7.15 -18.64 -1.95
N LYS A 27 -8.26 -18.89 -1.27
CA LYS A 27 -8.45 -18.48 0.15
C LYS A 27 -7.31 -18.90 1.08
N ARG A 28 -6.69 -20.05 0.84
CA ARG A 28 -5.53 -20.55 1.61
C ARG A 28 -4.23 -19.75 1.41
N GLU A 29 -4.20 -18.87 0.41
CA GLU A 29 -3.07 -18.00 0.07
C GLU A 29 -3.32 -16.56 0.57
N ILE A 30 -4.43 -16.32 1.28
CA ILE A 30 -4.77 -15.04 1.90
C ILE A 30 -4.61 -15.20 3.41
N ASN A 31 -3.70 -14.44 4.00
CA ASN A 31 -3.41 -14.48 5.43
C ASN A 31 -3.80 -13.16 6.10
N ASP A 32 -4.64 -13.27 7.11
CA ASP A 32 -4.97 -12.14 7.99
C ASP A 32 -3.97 -12.08 9.15
N ILE A 33 -3.49 -10.88 9.46
CA ILE A 33 -2.62 -10.61 10.61
C ILE A 33 -3.07 -9.34 11.32
N GLU A 34 -2.69 -9.17 12.58
CA GLU A 34 -3.16 -8.04 13.39
C GLU A 34 -2.03 -7.14 13.88
N THR A 35 -0.78 -7.61 13.87
CA THR A 35 0.37 -6.89 14.42
C THR A 35 1.50 -6.65 13.40
N VAL A 36 2.33 -5.64 13.67
CA VAL A 36 3.48 -5.32 12.81
C VAL A 36 4.57 -6.39 12.92
N ASP A 37 4.72 -7.02 14.08
CA ASP A 37 5.67 -8.13 14.28
C ASP A 37 5.27 -9.37 13.46
N GLU A 38 3.99 -9.73 13.48
CA GLU A 38 3.47 -10.80 12.60
C GLU A 38 3.67 -10.47 11.13
N LEU A 39 3.51 -9.20 10.74
CA LEU A 39 3.76 -8.77 9.36
C LEU A 39 5.21 -9.00 8.96
N ALA A 40 6.17 -8.63 9.81
CA ALA A 40 7.59 -8.84 9.53
C ALA A 40 7.88 -10.33 9.30
N ILE A 41 7.43 -11.19 10.23
CA ILE A 41 7.64 -12.64 10.16
C ILE A 41 6.97 -13.23 8.91
N ALA A 42 5.75 -12.81 8.60
CA ALA A 42 5.00 -13.31 7.45
C ALA A 42 5.61 -12.85 6.12
N CYS A 43 6.11 -11.62 6.03
CA CYS A 43 6.82 -11.13 4.84
C CYS A 43 8.10 -11.93 4.57
N ASP A 44 8.89 -12.21 5.61
CA ASP A 44 10.12 -13.02 5.50
C ASP A 44 9.83 -14.47 5.09
N SER A 45 8.83 -15.09 5.71
CA SER A 45 8.52 -16.52 5.52
C SER A 45 7.73 -16.82 4.26
N GLN A 46 6.83 -15.92 3.85
CA GLN A 46 5.87 -16.17 2.77
C GLN A 46 6.17 -15.40 1.49
N GLN A 47 7.01 -14.35 1.56
CA GLN A 47 7.34 -13.46 0.44
C GLN A 47 6.10 -13.06 -0.38
N PRO A 48 5.10 -12.43 0.26
CA PRO A 48 3.83 -12.11 -0.39
C PRO A 48 4.05 -11.16 -1.55
N SER A 49 3.26 -11.30 -2.61
CA SER A 49 3.30 -10.36 -3.73
C SER A 49 2.55 -9.06 -3.42
N VAL A 50 1.54 -9.15 -2.55
CA VAL A 50 0.70 -8.01 -2.15
C VAL A 50 0.44 -8.05 -0.64
N VAL A 51 0.52 -6.89 -0.01
CA VAL A 51 0.17 -6.68 1.40
C VAL A 51 -0.78 -5.50 1.49
N PHE A 52 -1.97 -5.72 2.03
CA PHE A 52 -2.92 -4.67 2.39
C PHE A 52 -2.72 -4.29 3.86
N ILE A 53 -2.65 -3.00 4.15
CA ILE A 53 -2.43 -2.50 5.51
C ILE A 53 -3.42 -1.38 5.79
N ASN A 54 -4.21 -1.48 6.84
CA ASN A 54 -4.94 -0.34 7.37
C ASN A 54 -4.01 0.51 8.27
N GLU A 55 -4.00 1.82 8.06
CA GLU A 55 -3.18 2.75 8.86
C GLU A 55 -3.44 2.65 10.36
N ASP A 56 -4.68 2.33 10.76
CA ASP A 56 -5.11 2.25 12.16
C ASP A 56 -4.24 1.24 12.95
N CYS A 57 -3.64 0.27 12.25
CA CYS A 57 -2.78 -0.75 12.86
C CYS A 57 -1.41 -0.21 13.32
N PHE A 58 -0.94 0.93 12.80
CA PHE A 58 0.42 1.43 13.12
C PHE A 58 0.51 2.93 13.37
N ILE A 59 -0.52 3.72 13.03
CA ILE A 59 -0.46 5.19 13.08
C ILE A 59 -0.35 5.74 14.52
N HIS A 60 -0.84 4.99 15.51
CA HIS A 60 -0.85 5.41 16.91
C HIS A 60 0.47 5.12 17.66
N ASP A 61 1.36 4.32 17.06
CA ASP A 61 2.65 3.97 17.66
C ASP A 61 3.81 4.35 16.69
N PRO A 62 4.66 5.32 17.08
CA PRO A 62 5.83 5.68 16.30
C PRO A 62 6.79 4.52 16.02
N SER A 63 6.91 3.55 16.93
CA SER A 63 7.75 2.35 16.75
C SER A 63 7.22 1.51 15.60
N ASN A 64 5.92 1.20 15.62
CA ASN A 64 5.23 0.49 14.55
C ASN A 64 5.35 1.22 13.20
N SER A 65 5.22 2.54 13.21
CA SER A 65 5.43 3.37 12.01
C SER A 65 6.85 3.27 11.44
N GLN A 66 7.87 3.19 12.29
CA GLN A 66 9.26 2.99 11.85
C GLN A 66 9.49 1.58 11.34
N GLN A 67 8.94 0.58 12.01
CA GLN A 67 9.07 -0.83 11.64
C GLN A 67 8.37 -1.14 10.32
N ILE A 68 7.15 -0.61 10.08
CA ILE A 68 6.47 -0.72 8.77
C ILE A 68 7.34 -0.14 7.65
N LYS A 69 7.98 1.01 7.87
CA LYS A 69 8.90 1.59 6.88
C LYS A 69 10.09 0.66 6.61
N GLN A 70 10.63 0.00 7.63
CA GLN A 70 11.72 -0.96 7.47
C GLN A 70 11.28 -2.19 6.67
N ILE A 71 10.13 -2.77 6.99
CA ILE A 71 9.53 -3.90 6.27
C ILE A 71 9.34 -3.54 4.79
N ILE A 72 8.73 -2.40 4.48
CA ILE A 72 8.52 -1.95 3.09
C ILE A 72 9.86 -1.82 2.33
N ASN A 73 10.92 -1.35 2.99
CA ASN A 73 12.24 -1.22 2.36
C ASN A 73 12.93 -2.57 2.13
N GLN A 74 12.70 -3.55 3.01
CA GLN A 74 13.30 -4.88 2.95
C GLN A 74 12.63 -5.77 1.89
N HIS A 75 11.39 -5.47 1.48
CA HIS A 75 10.64 -6.25 0.50
C HIS A 75 10.28 -5.45 -0.76
N PRO A 76 11.26 -5.13 -1.64
CA PRO A 76 11.04 -4.32 -2.84
C PRO A 76 10.14 -4.99 -3.90
N ASN A 77 9.98 -6.32 -3.83
CA ASN A 77 9.16 -7.10 -4.76
C ASN A 77 7.71 -7.29 -4.29
N THR A 78 7.38 -6.81 -3.09
CA THR A 78 6.05 -6.88 -2.49
C THR A 78 5.37 -5.54 -2.66
N LEU A 79 4.18 -5.51 -3.27
CA LEU A 79 3.38 -4.29 -3.33
C LEU A 79 2.65 -4.08 -2.00
N PHE A 80 2.95 -2.99 -1.33
CA PHE A 80 2.25 -2.55 -0.13
C PHE A 80 1.16 -1.54 -0.48
N ILE A 81 -0.07 -1.83 -0.08
CA ILE A 81 -1.24 -0.96 -0.25
C ILE A 81 -1.69 -0.52 1.15
N VAL A 82 -1.47 0.75 1.48
CA VAL A 82 -1.86 1.33 2.77
C VAL A 82 -3.17 2.07 2.64
N PHE A 83 -4.21 1.60 3.32
CA PHE A 83 -5.49 2.27 3.43
C PHE A 83 -5.46 3.30 4.55
N MET A 84 -5.64 4.55 4.16
CA MET A 84 -5.72 5.71 5.05
C MET A 84 -7.15 6.25 5.04
N ALA A 85 -7.62 6.74 6.19
CA ALA A 85 -8.80 7.57 6.35
C ALA A 85 -8.48 9.00 5.87
N ILE A 86 -8.30 9.17 4.55
CA ILE A 86 -8.06 10.49 3.98
C ILE A 86 -9.39 11.26 3.89
N ALA A 87 -9.43 12.43 4.52
CA ALA A 87 -10.51 13.41 4.40
C ALA A 87 -10.28 14.46 3.29
N ASN A 88 -9.22 14.35 2.48
CA ASN A 88 -8.85 15.34 1.48
C ASN A 88 -9.24 14.92 0.05
N VAL A 89 -10.19 15.68 -0.50
CA VAL A 89 -11.01 15.50 -1.72
C VAL A 89 -10.24 15.76 -3.03
N HIS A 90 -8.91 15.62 -3.05
CA HIS A 90 -8.08 16.04 -4.20
C HIS A 90 -7.12 14.98 -4.74
N PHE A 91 -7.22 13.73 -4.28
CA PHE A 91 -6.45 12.63 -4.83
C PHE A 91 -7.37 11.70 -5.62
N ASP A 92 -7.06 11.50 -6.90
CA ASP A 92 -7.70 10.52 -7.78
C ASP A 92 -7.41 9.12 -7.24
N GLU A 93 -8.29 8.63 -6.37
CA GLU A 93 -8.42 7.28 -5.79
C GLU A 93 -7.20 6.71 -5.02
N TYR A 94 -5.96 6.88 -5.47
CA TYR A 94 -4.72 6.42 -4.83
C TYR A 94 -3.49 7.29 -5.15
N LEU A 95 -2.47 7.23 -4.29
CA LEU A 95 -1.18 7.89 -4.43
C LEU A 95 -0.06 6.86 -4.44
N LEU A 96 0.66 6.75 -5.56
CA LEU A 96 1.88 5.93 -5.62
C LEU A 96 3.04 6.70 -4.98
N VAL A 97 3.48 6.27 -3.80
CA VAL A 97 4.58 6.91 -3.06
C VAL A 97 5.93 6.37 -3.53
N ARG A 98 5.99 5.07 -3.79
CA ARG A 98 7.18 4.35 -4.30
C ARG A 98 6.73 3.23 -5.21
N LYS A 99 7.68 2.63 -5.94
CA LYS A 99 7.41 1.49 -6.85
C LYS A 99 6.69 0.32 -6.16
N ASN A 100 6.90 0.14 -4.86
CA ASN A 100 6.32 -0.94 -4.06
C ASN A 100 5.42 -0.44 -2.92
N LEU A 101 5.03 0.84 -2.92
CA LEU A 101 4.17 1.43 -1.88
C LEU A 101 3.12 2.36 -2.50
N LEU A 102 1.87 2.00 -2.30
CA LEU A 102 0.68 2.75 -2.72
C LEU A 102 -0.13 3.12 -1.48
N ILE A 103 -0.55 4.37 -1.40
CA ILE A 103 -1.48 4.86 -0.38
C ILE A 103 -2.84 5.05 -1.03
N SER A 104 -3.89 4.53 -0.42
CA SER A 104 -5.24 4.64 -0.94
C SER A 104 -6.25 5.02 0.15
N SER A 105 -7.40 5.51 -0.25
CA SER A 105 -8.53 5.69 0.66
C SER A 105 -9.14 4.35 1.05
N LYS A 106 -9.75 4.27 2.24
CA LYS A 106 -10.57 3.12 2.65
C LYS A 106 -11.76 2.84 1.72
N SER A 107 -12.13 3.80 0.86
CA SER A 107 -13.24 3.72 -0.10
C SER A 107 -12.79 3.45 -1.54
N ILE A 108 -11.59 2.89 -1.76
CA ILE A 108 -11.15 2.51 -3.11
C ILE A 108 -12.18 1.60 -3.77
N LYS A 109 -12.44 1.82 -5.06
CA LYS A 109 -13.37 0.98 -5.83
C LYS A 109 -12.66 -0.31 -6.24
N PRO A 110 -13.40 -1.42 -6.36
CA PRO A 110 -12.86 -2.67 -6.90
C PRO A 110 -12.19 -2.50 -8.27
N ASP A 111 -12.78 -1.69 -9.16
CA ASP A 111 -12.24 -1.45 -10.51
C ASP A 111 -10.85 -0.81 -10.46
N SER A 112 -10.62 0.14 -9.54
CA SER A 112 -9.30 0.77 -9.34
C SER A 112 -8.29 -0.23 -8.77
N LEU A 113 -8.73 -1.14 -7.90
CA LEU A 113 -7.88 -2.24 -7.43
C LEU A 113 -7.54 -3.22 -8.56
N ASP A 114 -8.46 -3.45 -9.49
CA ASP A 114 -8.20 -4.29 -10.67
C ASP A 114 -7.14 -3.69 -11.58
N ASP A 115 -7.13 -2.37 -11.76
CA ASP A 115 -6.09 -1.69 -12.54
C ASP A 115 -4.71 -1.77 -11.87
N ILE A 116 -4.66 -1.64 -10.54
CA ILE A 116 -3.43 -1.75 -9.75
C ILE A 116 -2.90 -3.18 -9.73
N LEU A 117 -3.79 -4.15 -9.50
CA LEU A 117 -3.43 -5.55 -9.26
C LEU A 117 -3.43 -6.37 -10.53
N GLY A 118 -4.01 -5.87 -11.62
CA GLY A 118 -4.23 -6.60 -12.87
C GLY A 118 -2.94 -7.21 -13.40
N ASP A 119 -1.84 -6.45 -13.42
CA ASP A 119 -0.54 -6.95 -13.87
C ASP A 119 0.11 -7.92 -12.88
N ILE A 120 -0.12 -7.74 -11.57
CA ILE A 120 0.43 -8.62 -10.54
C ILE A 120 -0.27 -9.97 -10.59
N LEU A 121 -1.61 -9.96 -10.62
CA LEU A 121 -2.45 -11.16 -10.70
C LEU A 121 -2.31 -11.90 -12.04
N LYS A 122 -2.05 -11.19 -13.14
CA LYS A 122 -1.80 -11.80 -14.47
C LYS A 122 -0.36 -12.31 -14.67
N LYS A 123 0.64 -11.73 -13.99
CA LYS A 123 2.06 -12.13 -14.13
C LYS A 123 2.40 -13.56 -13.71
N GLU A 124 1.53 -14.25 -12.98
CA GLU A 124 1.76 -15.68 -12.68
C GLU A 124 1.58 -16.61 -13.90
N THR A 125 1.10 -16.11 -15.06
CA THR A 125 1.14 -16.89 -16.32
C THR A 125 2.39 -16.70 -17.17
N ASP A 126 3.20 -15.64 -16.98
CA ASP A 126 4.47 -15.48 -17.71
C ASP A 126 5.49 -14.68 -16.89
N ILE A 127 6.66 -15.30 -16.73
CA ILE A 127 7.79 -14.85 -15.93
C ILE A 127 8.37 -13.53 -16.49
N VAL A 128 8.57 -12.55 -15.59
CA VAL A 128 9.32 -11.28 -15.75
C VAL A 128 8.67 -10.25 -16.69
N GLY A 129 8.21 -9.14 -16.11
CA GLY A 129 7.94 -7.94 -16.89
C GLY A 129 7.66 -6.72 -16.03
N VAL A 130 8.67 -5.89 -15.73
CA VAL A 130 8.59 -4.51 -15.20
C VAL A 130 7.15 -3.94 -15.11
N VAL A 131 6.68 -3.65 -13.89
CA VAL A 131 5.42 -2.90 -13.67
C VAL A 131 5.58 -1.53 -14.34
N ASN A 132 4.94 -1.34 -15.49
CA ASN A 132 4.78 -0.04 -16.13
C ASN A 132 3.45 0.56 -15.66
N LEU A 133 3.40 0.94 -14.38
CA LEU A 133 2.41 1.94 -13.96
C LEU A 133 2.82 3.26 -14.61
N PRO A 134 1.91 4.01 -15.24
CA PRO A 134 2.23 5.35 -15.73
C PRO A 134 2.61 6.21 -14.52
N THR A 135 3.90 6.45 -14.34
CA THR A 135 4.37 7.46 -13.39
C THR A 135 3.83 8.79 -13.90
N LEU A 136 2.87 9.37 -13.16
CA LEU A 136 2.37 10.71 -13.41
C LEU A 136 3.56 11.63 -13.69
N SER A 137 3.60 12.20 -14.89
CA SER A 137 4.54 13.27 -15.20
C SER A 137 4.07 14.49 -14.43
N LEU A 138 4.53 14.62 -13.18
CA LEU A 138 4.21 15.77 -12.36
C LEU A 138 4.66 17.03 -13.11
N SER A 139 3.77 18.00 -13.20
CA SER A 139 4.16 19.32 -13.68
C SER A 139 5.26 19.90 -12.79
N ARG A 140 6.03 20.85 -13.33
CA ARG A 140 7.11 21.51 -12.58
C ARG A 140 6.60 22.15 -11.27
N THR A 141 5.32 22.56 -11.28
CA THR A 141 4.61 23.13 -10.13
C THR A 141 4.27 22.08 -9.08
N GLU A 142 3.69 20.94 -9.49
CA GLU A 142 3.35 19.84 -8.58
C GLU A 142 4.59 19.23 -7.92
N SER A 143 5.66 19.06 -8.70
CA SER A 143 6.96 18.61 -8.19
C SER A 143 7.55 19.56 -7.15
N SER A 144 7.38 20.88 -7.33
CA SER A 144 7.85 21.88 -6.36
C SER A 144 7.01 21.89 -5.08
N MET A 145 5.69 21.73 -5.20
CA MET A 145 4.80 21.65 -4.04
C MET A 145 5.05 20.40 -3.20
N LEU A 146 5.23 19.25 -3.86
CA LEU A 146 5.57 17.99 -3.20
C LEU A 146 6.95 18.05 -2.54
N ARG A 147 7.95 18.66 -3.20
CA ARG A 147 9.24 18.95 -2.55
C ARG A 147 9.06 19.82 -1.31
N MET A 148 8.33 20.94 -1.41
CA MET A 148 8.05 21.80 -0.25
C MET A 148 7.36 21.07 0.90
N TRP A 149 6.49 20.11 0.61
CA TRP A 149 5.82 19.30 1.61
C TRP A 149 6.73 18.26 2.24
N MET A 150 7.60 17.62 1.45
CA MET A 150 8.56 16.63 1.92
C MET A 150 9.75 17.26 2.68
N ASP A 151 10.03 18.53 2.45
CA ASP A 151 11.16 19.28 3.03
C ASP A 151 10.76 20.11 4.29
N ARG A 152 9.59 19.82 4.90
CA ARG A 152 9.06 20.55 6.07
C ARG A 152 9.80 20.27 7.40
N GLU A 153 11.11 20.07 7.37
CA GLU A 153 11.98 20.10 8.56
C GLU A 153 12.90 21.35 8.61
N GLN A 154 12.91 22.24 7.60
CA GLN A 154 13.90 23.34 7.59
C GLN A 154 13.40 24.79 7.47
N TYR A 155 12.10 25.08 7.42
CA TYR A 155 11.63 26.48 7.39
C TYR A 155 10.66 26.81 8.52
N ARG A 156 11.21 26.93 9.74
CA ARG A 156 10.65 27.81 10.78
C ARG A 156 11.24 29.21 10.57
N PHE A 157 10.66 29.99 9.65
CA PHE A 157 10.93 31.42 9.58
C PHE A 157 9.66 32.23 9.80
N GLN A 158 9.75 32.99 10.89
CA GLN A 158 8.96 34.13 11.35
C GLN A 158 7.98 34.74 10.34
N ILE A 159 6.72 34.83 10.75
CA ILE A 159 5.82 35.90 10.32
C ILE A 159 5.51 36.74 11.56
N LYS A 160 6.11 37.93 11.58
CA LYS A 160 5.95 39.10 12.47
C LYS A 160 6.04 38.87 13.98
#